data_AF-A0A432G3D5-F1
#
_entry.id   AF-A0A432G3D5-F1
#
_cell.length_a   1.000
_cell.length_b   1.000
_cell.length_c   1.000
_cell.angle_alpha   90.00
_cell.angle_beta   90.00
_cell.angle_gamma   90.00
#
_symmetry.space_group_name_H-M   'P 1'
#
loop_
_entity.id
_entity.type
_entity.pdbx_description
1 polymer ?
#
loop_
_entity_poly.entity_id
_entity_poly.type
_entity_poly.pdbx_seq_one_letter_code
_entity_poly.pdbx_strand_id
1 'polypeptide(L)' 'MEKTGERDEALHLKPDHENGIEVYEVCAACHLTEGWGTKDGTFPQIAGQHQTVLVKQLADIREGNRDNP' A
#
# COMPACT_ATOMS: atom_id res chain seq x y z
N MET A 1 -16.87 -12.21 -9.35
CA MET A 1 -15.66 -12.56 -10.13
C MET A 1 -15.40 -11.45 -11.12
N GLU A 2 -14.33 -10.66 -10.92
CA GLU A 2 -13.64 -9.74 -11.88
C GLU A 2 -12.73 -8.78 -11.08
N LYS A 3 -11.82 -9.30 -10.24
CA LYS A 3 -10.99 -8.48 -9.33
C LYS A 3 -9.53 -8.88 -9.24
N THR A 4 -9.21 -10.13 -9.59
CA THR A 4 -7.82 -10.52 -9.92
C THR A 4 -7.29 -9.64 -11.06
N GLY A 5 -8.16 -9.30 -12.03
CA GLY A 5 -7.82 -8.45 -13.17
C GLY A 5 -7.36 -7.04 -12.76
N GLU A 6 -8.01 -6.39 -11.80
CA GLU A 6 -7.61 -5.05 -11.36
C GLU A 6 -6.25 -5.04 -10.67
N ARG A 7 -5.98 -6.05 -9.82
CA ARG A 7 -4.69 -6.20 -9.14
C ARG A 7 -3.57 -6.48 -10.15
N ASP A 8 -3.85 -7.36 -11.11
CA ASP A 8 -2.91 -7.67 -12.19
C ASP A 8 -2.68 -6.43 -13.06
N GLU A 9 -3.72 -5.69 -13.43
CA GLU A 9 -3.60 -4.43 -14.17
C GLU A 9 -2.72 -3.42 -13.42
N ALA A 10 -2.99 -3.21 -12.12
CA ALA A 10 -2.21 -2.30 -11.28
C ALA A 10 -0.72 -2.65 -11.22
N LEU A 11 -0.37 -3.94 -11.30
CA LEU A 11 1.04 -4.38 -11.32
C LEU A 11 1.76 -4.08 -12.64
N HIS A 12 1.04 -3.91 -13.74
CA HIS A 12 1.61 -3.60 -15.05
C HIS A 12 1.60 -2.10 -15.38
N LEU A 13 0.95 -1.27 -14.56
CA LEU A 13 1.01 0.19 -14.72
C LEU A 13 2.43 0.70 -14.48
N LYS A 14 2.81 1.73 -15.24
CA LYS A 14 4.04 2.46 -14.98
C LYS A 14 3.88 3.26 -13.67
N PRO A 15 4.79 3.09 -12.68
CA PRO A 15 4.73 3.89 -11.46
C PRO A 15 4.90 5.39 -11.77
N ASP A 16 4.05 6.20 -11.13
CA ASP A 16 4.20 7.65 -11.08
C ASP A 16 4.76 8.04 -9.70
N HIS A 17 6.05 8.40 -9.67
CA HIS A 17 6.75 8.68 -8.43
C HIS A 17 6.35 10.03 -7.82
N GLU A 18 6.10 11.04 -8.66
CA GLU A 18 5.71 12.38 -8.19
C GLU A 18 4.33 12.32 -7.56
N ASN A 19 3.36 11.74 -8.26
CA ASN A 19 2.03 11.50 -7.70
C ASN A 19 2.08 10.56 -6.49
N GLY A 20 2.96 9.56 -6.51
CA GLY A 20 3.16 8.65 -5.38
C GLY A 20 3.59 9.36 -4.09
N ILE A 21 4.47 10.35 -4.19
CA ILE A 21 4.89 11.18 -3.04
C ILE A 21 3.71 12.00 -2.49
N GLU A 22 2.94 12.64 -3.38
CA GLU A 22 1.77 13.45 -2.98
C GLU A 22 0.70 12.60 -2.29
N VAL A 23 0.35 11.46 -2.88
CA VAL A 23 -0.64 10.53 -2.30
C VAL A 23 -0.14 9.95 -0.98
N TYR A 24 1.18 9.78 -0.80
CA TYR A 24 1.73 9.21 0.42
C TYR A 24 1.57 10.10 1.67
N GLU A 25 1.34 11.41 1.51
CA GLU A 25 1.21 12.34 2.64
C GLU A 25 0.15 11.91 3.66
N VAL A 26 -0.99 11.37 3.21
CA VAL A 26 -2.05 10.89 4.12
C VAL A 26 -1.65 9.60 4.86
N CYS A 27 -0.80 8.78 4.24
CA CYS A 27 -0.32 7.52 4.80
C CYS A 27 0.77 7.76 5.85
N ALA A 28 1.60 8.80 5.64
CA ALA A 28 2.73 9.15 6.49
C ALA A 28 2.32 9.47 7.93
N ALA A 29 1.07 9.91 8.16
CA ALA A 29 0.54 10.17 9.50
C ALA A 29 0.65 8.95 10.44
N CYS A 30 0.55 7.73 9.89
CA CYS A 30 0.64 6.49 10.66
C CYS A 30 1.89 5.67 10.31
N HIS A 31 2.28 5.62 9.03
CA HIS A 31 3.42 4.82 8.56
C HIS A 31 4.77 5.54 8.64
N LEU A 32 4.78 6.77 9.17
CA LEU A 32 5.93 7.69 9.22
C LEU A 32 6.36 8.20 7.84
N THR A 33 7.06 9.33 7.81
CA THR A 33 7.48 10.02 6.58
C THR A 33 8.29 9.13 5.64
N GLU A 34 9.15 8.27 6.19
CA GLU A 34 9.98 7.36 5.42
C GLU A 34 9.35 5.97 5.25
N GLY A 35 8.14 5.72 5.76
CA GLY A 35 7.47 4.43 5.62
C GLY A 35 8.00 3.32 6.53
N TRP A 36 8.72 3.67 7.60
CA TRP A 36 9.29 2.71 8.55
C TRP A 36 8.24 2.03 9.44
N GLY A 37 7.06 2.62 9.61
CA GLY A 37 6.09 2.14 10.59
C GLY A 37 6.58 2.29 12.04
N THR A 38 5.81 1.78 13.00
CA THR A 38 6.12 1.85 14.42
C THR A 38 6.91 0.63 14.90
N LYS A 39 7.77 0.81 15.91
CA LYS A 39 8.63 -0.27 16.45
C LYS A 39 7.84 -1.41 17.11
N ASP A 40 6.66 -1.11 17.63
CA ASP A 40 5.74 -2.08 18.23
C ASP A 40 4.91 -2.82 17.18
N GLY A 41 4.98 -2.43 15.91
CA GLY A 41 4.31 -3.08 14.79
C GLY A 41 2.83 -2.71 14.64
N THR A 42 2.32 -1.75 15.41
CA THR A 42 0.95 -1.25 15.26
C THR A 42 0.72 -0.70 13.85
N PHE A 43 1.64 0.13 13.35
CA PHE A 43 1.67 0.52 11.95
C PHE A 43 2.84 -0.16 11.24
N PRO A 44 2.59 -1.01 10.24
CA PRO A 44 3.65 -1.79 9.62
C PRO A 44 4.57 -0.93 8.73
N GLN A 45 5.80 -1.39 8.58
CA GLN A 45 6.74 -0.86 7.59
C GLN A 45 6.24 -1.14 6.17
N ILE A 46 6.25 -0.10 5.33
CA ILE A 46 5.94 -0.18 3.90
C ILE A 46 7.19 0.05 3.03
N ALA A 47 8.19 0.77 3.56
CA ALA A 47 9.40 1.08 2.83
C ALA A 47 10.19 -0.19 2.52
N GLY A 48 10.58 -0.36 1.25
CA GLY A 48 11.28 -1.55 0.77
C GLY A 48 10.39 -2.79 0.62
N GLN A 49 9.08 -2.68 0.80
CA GLN A 49 8.16 -3.80 0.56
C GLN A 49 8.03 -4.09 -0.94
N HIS A 50 7.79 -5.36 -1.28
CA HIS A 50 7.51 -5.78 -2.65
C HIS A 50 6.21 -5.14 -3.16
N GLN A 51 6.23 -4.62 -4.39
CA GLN A 51 5.06 -4.04 -5.04
C GLN A 51 3.86 -5.00 -5.06
N THR A 52 4.09 -6.28 -5.32
CA THR A 52 3.04 -7.32 -5.31
C THR A 52 2.36 -7.46 -3.96
N VAL A 53 3.11 -7.30 -2.87
CA VAL A 53 2.58 -7.33 -1.51
C VAL A 53 1.76 -6.07 -1.26
N LEU A 54 2.28 -4.88 -1.58
CA LEU A 54 1.57 -3.61 -1.37
C LEU A 54 0.25 -3.57 -2.13
N VAL A 55 0.24 -3.91 -3.42
CA VAL A 55 -0.97 -3.95 -4.24
C VAL A 55 -1.99 -4.93 -3.65
N LYS A 56 -1.54 -6.12 -3.24
CA LYS A 56 -2.43 -7.11 -2.60
C LYS A 56 -3.04 -6.55 -1.30
N GLN A 57 -2.24 -5.97 -0.41
CA GLN A 57 -2.74 -5.49 0.88
C GLN A 57 -3.73 -4.34 0.72
N LEU A 58 -3.43 -3.38 -0.15
CA LEU A 58 -4.34 -2.26 -0.44
C LEU A 58 -5.67 -2.75 -1.02
N ALA A 59 -5.62 -3.70 -1.95
CA ALA A 59 -6.82 -4.29 -2.54
C ALA A 59 -7.65 -5.07 -1.51
N ASP A 60 -7.00 -5.89 -0.67
CA ASP A 60 -7.69 -6.67 0.36
C ASP A 60 -8.30 -5.78 1.45
N ILE A 61 -7.65 -4.69 1.85
CA ILE A 61 -8.20 -3.70 2.78
C ILE A 61 -9.44 -3.02 2.19
N ARG A 62 -9.36 -2.54 0.94
CA ARG A 62 -10.50 -1.89 0.27
C ARG A 62 -11.69 -2.83 0.11
N GLU A 63 -11.44 -4.12 -0.10
CA GLU A 63 -12.48 -5.14 -0.25
C GLU A 63 -13.02 -5.68 1.07
N GLY A 64 -12.40 -5.36 2.21
CA GLY A 64 -12.75 -5.92 3.50
C GLY A 64 -12.32 -7.38 3.69
N ASN A 65 -11.42 -7.88 2.85
CA ASN A 65 -10.79 -9.21 3.02
C ASN A 65 -9.67 -9.18 4.08
N ARG A 66 -9.23 -7.97 4.46
CA ARG A 66 -8.24 -7.72 5.49
C ARG A 66 -8.68 -6.50 6.30
N ASP A 67 -8.64 -6.62 7.62
CA ASP A 67 -8.84 -5.48 8.50
C ASP A 67 -7.67 -4.49 8.37
N ASN A 68 -8.00 -3.20 8.44
CA ASN A 68 -7.04 -2.11 8.54
C ASN A 68 -7.01 -1.61 9.99
N PRO A 69 -6.15 -2.17 10.85
CA PRO A 69 -6.01 -1.74 12.24
C PRO A 69 -5.40 -0.34 12.37
#